data_AF-A0A923D0X8-F1
#
_entry.id   AF-A0A923D0X8-F1
#
_cell.length_a   1.000
_cell.length_b   1.000
_cell.length_c   1.000
_cell.angle_alpha   90.00
_cell.angle_beta   90.00
_cell.angle_gamma   90.00
#
_symmetry.space_group_name_H-M   'P 1'
#
loop_
_entity.id
_entity.type
_entity.pdbx_description
1 polymer ?
#
loop_
_entity_poly.entity_id
_entity_poly.type
_entity_poly.pdbx_seq_one_letter_code
_entity_poly.pdbx_strand_id
1 'polypeptide(L)' 'MRDVGTYTAIPMMLIAGPALGYFLGTLAAGRWGRSPLFEACGALLGLAASARQIWLLLSRK' A
#
# COMPACT_ATOMS: atom_id res chain seq x y z
N MET A 1 23.65 4.85 13.55
CA MET A 1 22.78 5.67 12.67
C MET A 1 21.88 4.84 11.74
N ARG A 2 21.98 3.50 11.68
CA ARG A 2 21.23 2.66 10.73
C ARG A 2 19.77 2.39 11.09
N ASP A 3 19.36 2.59 12.34
CA ASP A 3 18.00 2.18 12.79
C ASP A 3 16.92 3.25 12.58
N VAL A 4 17.26 4.55 12.69
CA VAL A 4 16.27 5.63 12.54
C VAL A 4 15.63 5.61 11.14
N GLY A 5 16.40 5.29 10.10
CA GLY A 5 15.87 5.16 8.73
C GLY A 5 14.89 3.99 8.58
N THR A 6 15.12 2.87 9.26
CA THR A 6 14.18 1.72 9.21
C THR A 6 12.91 2.01 10.02
N TYR A 7 13.05 2.61 11.21
CA TYR A 7 11.91 2.97 12.08
C TYR A 7 11.00 4.03 11.47
N THR A 8 11.51 4.92 10.62
CA THR A 8 10.72 5.93 9.91
C THR A 8 10.15 5.41 8.59
N ALA A 9 10.86 4.50 7.90
CA ALA A 9 10.41 3.92 6.65
C ALA A 9 9.20 2.98 6.82
N ILE A 10 9.14 2.21 7.92
CA ILE A 10 8.04 1.27 8.18
C ILE A 10 6.67 1.98 8.23
N PRO A 11 6.43 3.00 9.08
CA PRO A 11 5.14 3.69 9.12
C PRO A 11 4.85 4.45 7.81
N MET A 12 5.87 5.03 7.16
CA MET A 12 5.71 5.67 5.86
C MET A 12 5.22 4.71 4.77
N MET A 13 5.79 3.50 4.70
CA MET A 13 5.34 2.47 3.74
C MET A 13 3.93 1.97 4.07
N LEU A 14 3.59 1.86 5.35
CA LEU A 14 2.29 1.40 5.82
C LEU A 14 1.17 2.40 5.49
N ILE A 15 1.49 3.69 5.38
CA ILE A 15 0.56 4.74 4.95
C ILE A 15 0.56 4.89 3.42
N ALA A 16 1.74 4.88 2.79
CA ALA A 16 1.88 5.05 1.34
C ALA A 16 1.19 3.92 0.55
N GLY A 17 1.22 2.70 1.08
CA GLY A 17 0.59 1.53 0.47
C GLY A 17 -0.91 1.60 0.25
N PRO A 18 -1.69 1.73 1.34
CA PRO A 18 -3.13 1.92 1.26
C PRO A 18 -3.51 3.16 0.45
N ALA A 19 -2.75 4.26 0.59
CA ALA A 19 -2.99 5.49 -0.17
C ALA A 19 -2.85 5.26 -1.68
N LEU A 20 -1.77 4.61 -2.12
CA LEU A 20 -1.54 4.27 -3.53
C LEU A 20 -2.53 3.20 -4.03
N GLY A 21 -2.87 2.21 -3.20
CA GLY A 21 -3.87 1.19 -3.53
C GLY A 21 -5.26 1.76 -3.74
N TYR A 22 -5.69 2.67 -2.86
CA TYR A 22 -6.95 3.39 -2.99
C TYR A 22 -6.97 4.27 -4.25
N PHE A 23 -5.86 4.96 -4.54
CA PHE A 23 -5.73 5.78 -5.74
C PHE A 23 -5.79 4.95 -7.03
N LEU A 24 -5.15 3.78 -7.04
CA LEU A 24 -5.23 2.84 -8.17
C LEU A 24 -6.62 2.20 -8.28
N GLY A 25 -7.27 1.89 -7.15
CA GLY A 25 -8.63 1.36 -7.10
C GLY A 25 -9.68 2.35 -7.61
N THR A 26 -9.56 3.63 -7.25
CA THR A 26 -10.42 4.72 -7.74
C THR A 26 -10.19 4.99 -9.23
N LEU A 27 -8.95 4.96 -9.71
CA LEU A 27 -8.64 5.05 -11.15
C LEU A 27 -9.23 3.88 -11.95
N ALA A 28 -9.14 2.65 -11.41
CA ALA A 28 -9.73 1.47 -12.03
C ALA A 28 -11.27 1.51 -12.01
N ALA A 29 -11.87 1.96 -10.90
CA ALA A 29 -13.32 2.16 -10.78
C ALA A 29 -13.84 3.21 -11.77
N GLY A 30 -13.07 4.27 -12.02
CA GLY A 30 -13.40 5.27 -13.04
C GLY A 30 -13.42 4.71 -14.47
N ARG A 31 -12.71 3.61 -14.74
CA ARG A 31 -12.58 3.01 -16.08
C ARG A 31 -13.56 1.87 -16.34
N TRP A 32 -13.95 1.11 -15.31
CA TRP A 32 -14.83 -0.08 -15.44
C TRP A 32 -16.25 0.09 -14.88
N GLY A 33 -16.59 1.29 -14.42
CA GLY A 33 -17.87 1.61 -13.79
C GLY A 33 -17.66 1.83 -12.30
N ARG A 34 -18.13 2.97 -11.79
CA ARG A 34 -18.06 3.40 -10.40
C ARG A 34 -18.75 2.38 -9.48
N SER A 35 -18.04 1.31 -9.15
CA SER A 35 -18.50 0.31 -8.19
C SER A 35 -17.58 0.39 -6.97
N PRO A 36 -18.13 0.61 -5.76
CA PRO A 36 -17.35 0.78 -4.54
C PRO A 36 -16.49 -0.44 -4.20
N LEU A 37 -16.82 -1.60 -4.78
CA LEU A 37 -16.03 -2.82 -4.70
C LEU A 37 -14.63 -2.68 -5.33
N PHE A 38 -14.46 -1.93 -6.42
CA PHE A 38 -13.14 -1.74 -7.04
C PHE A 38 -12.22 -0.88 -6.17
N GLU A 39 -12.76 0.14 -5.51
CA GLU A 39 -12.01 0.97 -4.57
C GLU A 39 -11.59 0.17 -3.34
N ALA A 40 -12.51 -0.63 -2.77
CA ALA A 40 -12.22 -1.49 -1.63
C ALA A 40 -11.18 -2.57 -1.97
N CYS A 41 -11.31 -3.24 -3.11
CA CYS A 41 -10.34 -4.22 -3.59
C CYS A 41 -8.98 -3.59 -3.88
N GLY A 42 -8.93 -2.40 -4.50
CA GLY A 42 -7.69 -1.67 -4.75
C GLY A 42 -6.98 -1.25 -3.45
N ALA A 43 -7.74 -0.75 -2.47
CA ALA A 43 -7.22 -0.39 -1.16
C ALA A 43 -6.66 -1.61 -0.41
N LEU A 44 -7.40 -2.74 -0.39
CA LEU A 44 -6.96 -3.99 0.22
C LEU A 44 -5.71 -4.56 -0.46
N LEU A 45 -5.64 -4.52 -1.80
CA LEU A 45 -4.47 -4.95 -2.55
C LEU A 45 -3.25 -4.06 -2.30
N GLY A 46 -3.42 -2.73 -2.22
CA GLY A 46 -2.32 -1.82 -1.90
C GLY A 46 -1.81 -1.97 -0.47
N LEU A 47 -2.70 -2.26 0.48
CA LEU A 47 -2.36 -2.59 1.86
C LEU A 47 -1.57 -3.90 1.92
N ALA A 48 -2.05 -4.95 1.24
CA ALA A 48 -1.36 -6.24 1.16
C ALA A 48 0.01 -6.13 0.47
N ALA A 49 0.11 -5.35 -0.61
CA ALA A 49 1.37 -5.10 -1.30
C ALA A 49 2.38 -4.39 -0.40
N SER A 50 1.95 -3.42 0.41
CA SER A 50 2.85 -2.70 1.31
C SER A 50 3.23 -3.49 2.54
N ALA A 51 2.32 -4.30 3.08
CA ALA A 51 2.66 -5.29 4.09
C ALA A 51 3.73 -6.27 3.57
N ARG A 52 3.59 -6.75 2.32
CA ARG A 52 4.60 -7.60 1.67
C ARG A 52 5.93 -6.88 1.47
N GLN A 53 5.91 -5.60 1.08
CA GLN A 53 7.12 -4.80 0.89
C GLN A 53 7.89 -4.60 2.21
N ILE A 54 7.17 -4.30 3.29
CA ILE A 54 7.71 -4.16 4.65
C ILE A 54 8.29 -5.48 5.13
N TRP A 55 7.58 -6.59 4.90
CA TRP A 55 8.06 -7.93 5.26
C TRP A 55 9.35 -8.31 4.50
N LEU A 56 9.44 -8.01 3.20
CA LEU A 56 10.66 -8.20 2.42
C LEU A 56 11.82 -7.33 2.90
N LEU A 57 11.56 -6.10 3.32
CA LEU A 57 12.57 -5.21 3.92
C LEU A 57 13.08 -5.74 5.27
N LEU A 58 12.19 -6.30 6.09
CA LEU A 58 12.53 -6.93 7.36
C LEU A 58 13.28 -8.26 7.17
N SER A 59 12.86 -9.10 6.22
CA SER A 59 13.49 -10.40 5.93
C SER A 59 14.79 -10.31 5.15
N ARG A 60 15.07 -9.19 4.48
CA ARG A 60 16.36 -8.94 3.82
C ARG A 60 17.38 -8.23 4.72
N LYS A 61 17.03 -7.91 5.96
CA LYS A 61 17.94 -7.39 6.98
C LYS A 61 18.53 -8.54 7.79
#